data_AF-A0A9D2IYY1-F1
#
_entry.id   AF-A0A9D2IYY1-F1
#
_cell.length_a   1.000
_cell.length_b   1.000
_cell.length_c   1.000
_cell.angle_alpha   90.00
_cell.angle_beta   90.00
_cell.angle_gamma   90.00
#
_symmetry.space_group_name_H-M   'P 1'
#
loop_
_entity.id
_entity.type
_entity.pdbx_description
1 polymer ?
#
loop_
_entity_poly.entity_id
_entity_poly.type
_entity_poly.pdbx_seq_one_letter_code
_entity_poly.pdbx_strand_id
1 'polypeptide(L)'
;MAEKQRFLKIDYIEHNMMIAALLQVLETAGPDLTERAQSLGEKVHACKDGRLFLKEDEFDLALYVMNELRNTYLAADRGCGAMDKFMLRLMKSKYKRVPVR
;
A
#
# COMPACT_ATOMS: atom_id res chain seq x y z
N MET A 1 -5.12 10.29 22.17
CA MET A 1 -3.90 9.45 21.99
C MET A 1 -3.32 9.79 20.61
N ALA A 2 -2.02 9.64 20.36
CA ALA A 2 -1.44 9.94 19.05
C ALA A 2 -0.98 8.63 18.42
N GLU A 3 -1.61 8.22 17.33
CA GLU A 3 -1.20 7.02 16.60
C GLU A 3 0.02 7.34 15.74
N LYS A 4 1.02 6.45 15.75
CA LYS A 4 2.14 6.51 14.81
C LYS A 4 1.60 6.12 13.45
N GLN A 5 1.45 7.10 12.56
CA GLN A 5 1.04 6.87 11.19
C GLN A 5 2.19 7.25 10.27
N ARG A 6 2.54 6.38 9.33
CA ARG A 6 3.48 6.68 8.26
C ARG A 6 2.76 7.56 7.25
N PHE A 7 3.36 8.72 6.97
CA PHE A 7 2.86 9.62 5.96
C PHE A 7 3.60 9.39 4.66
N LEU A 8 2.86 9.06 3.61
CA LEU A 8 3.39 8.91 2.27
C LEU A 8 2.64 9.82 1.32
N LYS A 9 3.41 10.62 0.57
CA LYS A 9 2.86 11.33 -0.58
C LYS A 9 2.97 10.42 -1.79
N ILE A 10 1.84 10.02 -2.35
CA ILE A 10 1.74 9.15 -3.52
C ILE A 10 1.32 9.96 -4.74
N ASP A 11 1.87 9.62 -5.90
CA ASP A 11 1.43 10.17 -7.19
C ASP A 11 0.28 9.34 -7.79
N TYR A 12 -0.26 9.78 -8.93
CA TYR A 12 -1.36 9.08 -9.61
C TYR A 12 -0.99 7.66 -10.05
N ILE A 13 0.26 7.45 -10.48
CA ILE A 13 0.74 6.15 -10.96
C ILE A 13 0.86 5.18 -9.77
N GLU A 14 1.41 5.63 -8.66
CA GLU A 14 1.57 4.86 -7.42
C GLU A 14 0.24 4.55 -6.76
N HIS A 15 -0.70 5.50 -6.82
CA HIS A 15 -2.07 5.30 -6.37
C HIS A 15 -2.74 4.18 -7.16
N ASN A 16 -2.71 4.26 -8.49
CA ASN A 16 -3.24 3.19 -9.34
C ASN A 16 -2.50 1.87 -9.16
N MET A 17 -1.17 1.90 -8.95
CA MET A 17 -0.36 0.71 -8.72
C MET A 17 -0.72 0.03 -7.39
N MET A 18 -0.95 0.80 -6.32
CA MET A 18 -1.46 0.25 -5.06
C MET A 18 -2.83 -0.39 -5.24
N ILE A 19 -3.74 0.27 -5.96
CA ILE A 19 -5.07 -0.29 -6.22
C ILE A 19 -4.95 -1.60 -7.00
N ALA A 20 -4.11 -1.65 -8.04
CA ALA A 20 -3.87 -2.87 -8.80
C ALA A 20 -3.27 -3.99 -7.93
N ALA A 21 -2.31 -3.66 -7.06
CA ALA A 21 -1.72 -4.62 -6.13
C ALA A 21 -2.77 -5.17 -5.15
N LEU A 22 -3.62 -4.29 -4.61
CA LEU A 22 -4.69 -4.67 -3.69
C LEU A 22 -5.72 -5.56 -4.38
N LEU A 23 -6.20 -5.18 -5.56
CA LEU A 23 -7.12 -6.00 -6.35
C LEU A 23 -6.56 -7.40 -6.60
N GLN A 24 -5.28 -7.49 -6.93
CA GLN A 24 -4.64 -8.76 -7.14
C GLN A 24 -4.64 -9.64 -5.88
N VAL A 25 -4.29 -9.06 -4.72
CA VAL A 25 -4.33 -9.81 -3.46
C VAL A 25 -5.75 -10.18 -3.07
N LEU A 26 -6.75 -9.36 -3.39
CA LEU A 26 -8.16 -9.71 -3.18
C LEU A 26 -8.61 -10.92 -4.01
N GLU A 27 -8.01 -11.14 -5.17
CA GLU A 27 -8.30 -12.30 -6.02
C GLU A 27 -7.60 -13.58 -5.53
N THR A 28 -6.45 -13.46 -4.87
CA THR A 28 -5.60 -14.62 -4.49
C THR A 28 -5.60 -14.96 -3.01
N ALA A 29 -5.98 -14.03 -2.13
CA ALA A 29 -5.86 -14.19 -0.68
C ALA A 29 -7.10 -14.80 -0.02
N GLY A 30 -6.88 -15.37 1.17
CA GLY A 30 -7.95 -15.88 2.04
C GLY A 30 -8.76 -14.75 2.71
N PRO A 31 -9.94 -15.08 3.26
CA PRO A 31 -10.97 -14.12 3.70
C PRO A 31 -10.47 -13.08 4.72
N ASP A 32 -9.59 -13.46 5.66
CA ASP A 32 -9.04 -12.54 6.67
C ASP A 32 -8.14 -11.44 6.07
N LEU A 33 -7.40 -11.78 5.02
CA LEU A 33 -6.53 -10.85 4.31
C LEU A 33 -7.34 -9.96 3.36
N THR A 34 -8.40 -10.52 2.79
CA THR A 34 -9.33 -9.81 1.88
C THR A 34 -10.00 -8.64 2.59
N GLU A 35 -10.52 -8.82 3.80
CA GLU A 35 -11.17 -7.73 4.55
C GLU A 35 -10.19 -6.58 4.86
N ARG A 36 -8.98 -6.92 5.31
CA ARG A 36 -7.92 -5.94 5.59
C ARG A 36 -7.47 -5.20 4.34
N ALA A 37 -7.29 -5.92 3.23
CA ALA A 37 -6.91 -5.34 1.95
C ALA A 37 -8.02 -4.45 1.35
N GLN A 38 -9.29 -4.83 1.52
CA GLN A 38 -10.43 -3.98 1.13
C GLN A 38 -10.44 -2.68 1.94
N SER A 39 -10.30 -2.76 3.27
CA SER A 39 -10.26 -1.57 4.13
C SER A 39 -9.12 -0.62 3.75
N LEU A 40 -7.94 -1.17 3.45
CA LEU A 40 -6.80 -0.40 2.95
C LEU A 40 -7.09 0.20 1.56
N GLY A 41 -7.70 -0.56 0.66
CA GLY A 41 -8.09 -0.11 -0.68
C GLY A 41 -9.09 1.03 -0.66
N GLU A 42 -10.09 0.98 0.21
CA GLU A 42 -11.03 2.09 0.39
C GLU A 42 -10.32 3.35 0.88
N LYS A 43 -9.37 3.23 1.81
CA LYS A 43 -8.55 4.37 2.26
C LYS A 43 -7.69 4.94 1.15
N VAL A 44 -7.01 4.09 0.38
CA VAL A 44 -6.21 4.53 -0.76
C VAL A 44 -7.11 5.21 -1.78
N HIS A 45 -8.28 4.65 -2.09
CA HIS A 45 -9.25 5.21 -3.03
C HIS A 45 -9.82 6.56 -2.55
N ALA A 46 -10.15 6.68 -1.26
CA ALA A 46 -10.59 7.93 -0.64
C ALA A 46 -9.48 9.00 -0.63
N CYS A 47 -8.21 8.59 -0.73
CA CYS A 47 -7.07 9.47 -0.73
C CYS A 47 -6.85 10.16 -2.09
N LYS A 48 -7.73 11.10 -2.45
CA LYS A 48 -7.65 11.88 -3.70
C LYS A 48 -6.54 12.93 -3.74
N ASP A 49 -6.03 13.35 -2.58
CA ASP A 49 -4.97 14.37 -2.48
C ASP A 49 -3.54 13.80 -2.53
N GLY A 50 -3.41 12.49 -2.77
CA GLY A 50 -2.11 11.80 -2.78
C GLY A 50 -1.41 11.82 -1.41
N ARG A 51 -2.18 11.92 -0.31
CA ARG A 51 -1.69 11.99 1.08
C ARG A 51 -2.13 10.78 1.88
N LEU A 52 -1.39 9.68 1.74
CA LEU A 52 -1.74 8.44 2.40
C LEU A 52 -1.17 8.43 3.81
N PHE A 53 -2.03 8.11 4.78
CA PHE A 53 -1.65 7.89 6.17
C PHE A 53 -1.88 6.42 6.48
N LEU A 54 -0.80 5.71 6.79
CA LEU A 54 -0.83 4.28 7.07
C LEU A 54 -0.50 4.04 8.54
N LYS A 55 -1.30 3.26 9.24
CA LYS A 55 -0.89 2.68 10.53
C LYS A 55 0.22 1.65 10.32
N GLU A 56 0.83 1.19 11.40
CA GLU A 56 1.90 0.17 11.34
C GLU A 56 1.39 -1.14 10.70
N ASP A 57 0.21 -1.60 11.13
CA ASP A 57 -0.43 -2.79 10.54
C ASP A 57 -0.76 -2.62 9.03
N GLU A 58 -1.21 -1.42 8.64
CA GLU A 58 -1.53 -1.10 7.25
C GLU A 58 -0.29 -0.93 6.39
N PHE A 59 0.81 -0.47 6.98
CA PHE A 59 2.10 -0.38 6.33
C PHE A 59 2.65 -1.77 6.01
N ASP A 60 2.58 -2.69 6.96
CA ASP A 60 3.02 -4.07 6.75
C ASP A 60 2.14 -4.76 5.69
N LEU A 61 0.83 -4.51 5.71
CA LEU A 61 -0.08 -4.98 4.68
C LEU A 61 0.25 -4.38 3.31
N ALA A 62 0.51 -3.08 3.23
CA ALA A 62 0.88 -2.40 1.97
C ALA A 62 2.19 -2.95 1.40
N LEU A 63 3.19 -3.25 2.24
CA LEU A 63 4.42 -3.91 1.81
C LEU A 63 4.14 -5.31 1.28
N TYR A 64 3.35 -6.10 2.00
CA TYR A 64 2.98 -7.46 1.59
C TYR A 64 2.31 -7.44 0.21
N VAL A 65 1.30 -6.59 0.05
CA VAL A 65 0.52 -6.48 -1.19
C VAL A 65 1.38 -6.02 -2.37
N MET A 66 2.25 -5.04 -2.16
CA MET A 66 3.19 -4.59 -3.20
C MET A 66 4.21 -5.66 -3.57
N ASN A 67 4.63 -6.48 -2.60
CA ASN A 67 5.57 -7.57 -2.85
C ASN A 67 4.92 -8.72 -3.63
N GLU A 68 3.64 -9.03 -3.39
CA GLU A 68 2.89 -9.99 -4.20
C GLU A 68 2.71 -9.53 -5.65
N LEU A 69 2.40 -8.24 -5.85
CA LEU A 69 2.36 -7.65 -7.20
C LEU A 69 3.73 -7.77 -7.90
N ARG A 70 4.81 -7.52 -7.15
CA ARG A 70 6.19 -7.68 -7.64
C ARG A 70 6.48 -9.13 -8.03
N ASN A 71 6.14 -10.10 -7.19
CA ASN A 71 6.33 -11.52 -7.48
C ASN A 71 5.61 -11.92 -8.77
N THR A 72 4.41 -11.38 -8.99
CA THR A 72 3.61 -11.66 -10.19
C THR A 72 4.24 -11.07 -11.45
N TYR A 73 4.73 -9.84 -11.37
CA TYR A 73 5.43 -9.23 -12.50
C TYR A 73 6.75 -9.94 -12.79
N LEU A 74 7.49 -10.36 -11.76
CA LEU A 74 8.69 -11.18 -11.92
C LEU A 74 8.37 -12.54 -12.56
N ALA A 75 7.28 -13.20 -12.15
CA ALA A 75 6.82 -14.44 -12.77
C ALA A 75 6.40 -14.27 -14.24
N ALA A 76 5.95 -13.06 -14.62
CA ALA A 76 5.60 -12.69 -15.99
C ALA A 76 6.79 -12.15 -16.82
N ASP A 77 8.02 -12.25 -16.32
CA ASP A 77 9.25 -11.70 -16.93
C ASP A 77 9.18 -10.19 -17.23
N ARG A 78 8.42 -9.45 -16.41
CA ARG A 78 8.23 -7.99 -16.53
C ARG A 78 9.10 -7.23 -15.53
N GLY A 79 9.46 -6.01 -15.92
CA GLY A 79 10.21 -5.10 -15.05
C GLY A 79 9.42 -4.66 -13.81
N CYS A 80 10.00 -4.84 -12.62
CA CYS A 80 9.42 -4.48 -11.33
C CYS A 80 9.97 -3.17 -10.72
N GLY A 81 10.82 -2.43 -11.45
CA GLY A 81 11.56 -1.29 -10.89
C GLY A 81 10.70 -0.15 -10.32
N ALA A 82 9.48 0.04 -10.84
CA ALA A 82 8.52 0.99 -10.29
C ALA A 82 8.04 0.59 -8.89
N MET A 83 7.81 -0.72 -8.66
CA MET A 83 7.40 -1.27 -7.38
C MET A 83 8.52 -1.20 -6.37
N ASP A 84 9.75 -1.54 -6.77
CA ASP A 84 10.93 -1.44 -5.89
C ASP A 84 11.17 0.00 -5.44
N LYS A 85 11.07 0.97 -6.37
CA LYS A 85 11.18 2.40 -6.05
C LYS A 85 10.07 2.88 -5.13
N PHE A 86 8.88 2.31 -5.28
CA PHE A 86 7.75 2.61 -4.42
C PHE A 86 7.94 2.05 -3.01
N MET A 87 8.27 0.77 -2.88
CA MET A 87 8.56 0.13 -1.59
C MET A 87 9.71 0.84 -0.86
N LEU A 88 10.77 1.24 -1.57
CA LEU A 88 11.88 2.00 -0.98
C LEU A 88 11.39 3.33 -0.38
N ARG A 89 10.45 4.03 -1.04
CA ARG A 89 9.86 5.27 -0.49
C ARG A 89 8.88 5.00 0.63
N LEU A 90 8.13 3.91 0.56
CA LEU A 90 7.27 3.45 1.65
C LEU A 90 8.13 3.19 2.91
N MET A 91 9.26 2.50 2.77
CA MET A 91 10.19 2.23 3.86
C MET A 91 10.87 3.50 4.38
N LYS A 92 11.23 4.44 3.49
CA LYS A 92 11.81 5.75 3.83
C LYS A 92 10.78 6.76 4.34
N SER A 93 9.48 6.44 4.33
CA SER A 93 8.44 7.34 4.79
C SER A 93 8.63 7.66 6.28
N LYS A 94 8.49 8.94 6.63
CA LYS A 94 8.67 9.39 8.01
C LYS A 94 7.40 9.06 8.81
N TYR A 95 7.59 8.49 9.99
CA TYR A 95 6.55 8.38 11.00
C TYR A 95 6.08 9.80 11.41
N LYS A 96 4.78 10.07 11.28
CA LYS A 96 4.14 11.24 11.86
C LYS A 96 3.21 10.79 12.98
N ARG A 97 3.23 11.51 14.10
CA ARG A 97 2.23 11.34 15.16
C ARG A 97 0.99 12.11 14.74
N VAL A 98 -0.09 11.40 14.45
CA VAL A 98 -1.38 12.00 14.07
C VAL A 98 -2.31 11.91 15.27
N PRO A 99 -3.02 12.99 15.66
CA PRO A 99 -4.00 12.92 16.73
C PRO A 99 -5.12 11.95 16.32
N VAL A 100 -5.42 10.99 17.20
CA VAL A 100 -6.55 10.06 17.04
C VAL A 100 -7.82 10.89 16.91
N ARG A 101 -8.49 10.77 15.76
CA ARG A 101 -9.81 11.34 15.50
C ARG A 101 -10.86 10.26 15.64
#